data_AF-O25778-F1
#
_entry.id   AF-O25778-F1
#
_cell.length_a   1.000
_cell.length_b   1.000
_cell.length_c   1.000
_cell.angle_alpha   90.00
_cell.angle_beta   90.00
_cell.angle_gamma   90.00
#
_symmetry.space_group_name_H-M   'P 1'
#
loop_
_entity.id
_entity.type
_entity.pdbx_description
1 polymer ?
#
loop_
_entity_poly.entity_id
_entity_poly.type
_entity_poly.pdbx_seq_one_letter_code
_entity_poly.pdbx_strand_id
1 'polypeptide(L)' 'MNTEILTIMLVVSVLMGLVGLIAFLWGVKSGQFDDEKRMLESVLYDSASDLNEAILQEKRQKN' A
#
# COMPACT_ATOMS: atom_id res chain seq x y z
N MET A 1 -13.77 -33.05 24.80
CA MET A 1 -13.85 -31.84 23.95
C MET A 1 -15.08 -31.97 23.08
N ASN A 2 -15.96 -30.97 23.02
CA ASN A 2 -17.21 -31.08 22.25
C ASN A 2 -16.92 -30.87 20.75
N THR A 3 -17.29 -31.83 19.90
CA THR A 3 -17.13 -31.77 18.43
C THR A 3 -17.86 -30.57 17.82
N GLU A 4 -18.99 -30.15 18.40
CA GLU A 4 -19.75 -28.96 17.97
C GLU A 4 -18.88 -27.69 18.12
N ILE A 5 -18.21 -27.54 19.26
CA ILE A 5 -17.33 -26.39 19.55
C ILE A 5 -16.15 -26.39 18.57
N LEU A 6 -15.50 -27.54 18.36
CA LEU A 6 -14.39 -27.66 17.40
C LEU A 6 -14.83 -27.28 15.97
N THR A 7 -16.02 -27.69 15.56
CA THR A 7 -16.58 -27.37 14.24
C THR A 7 -16.79 -25.85 14.09
N ILE A 8 -17.36 -25.19 15.11
CA ILE A 8 -17.54 -23.73 15.11
C ILE A 8 -16.18 -23.02 15.03
N MET A 9 -15.19 -23.46 15.83
CA MET A 9 -13.85 -22.87 15.81
C MET A 9 -13.18 -22.98 14.43
N LEU A 10 -13.30 -24.14 13.77
CA LEU A 10 -12.75 -24.36 12.44
C LEU A 10 -13.42 -23.44 11.42
N VAL A 11 -14.76 -23.40 11.40
CA VAL A 11 -15.52 -22.56 10.47
C VAL A 11 -15.17 -21.08 10.67
N VAL A 12 -15.17 -20.60 11.91
CA VAL A 12 -14.82 -19.21 12.22
C VAL A 12 -13.39 -18.89 11.79
N SER A 13 -12.43 -19.79 12.04
CA SER A 13 -11.03 -19.62 11.62
C SER A 13 -10.90 -19.50 10.10
N VAL A 14 -11.56 -20.39 9.35
CA VAL A 14 -11.55 -20.35 7.88
C VAL A 14 -12.20 -19.07 7.36
N LEU A 15 -13.35 -18.67 7.91
CA LEU A 15 -14.02 -17.42 7.53
C LEU A 15 -13.15 -16.20 7.84
N MET A 16 -12.50 -16.16 8.99
CA MET A 16 -11.62 -15.05 9.36
C MET A 16 -10.40 -14.97 8.44
N GLY A 17 -9.84 -16.12 8.04
CA GLY A 17 -8.81 -16.19 7.01
C GLY A 17 -9.28 -15.70 5.63
N LEU A 18 -10.49 -16.09 5.20
CA LEU A 18 -11.08 -15.62 3.94
C LEU A 18 -11.35 -14.12 3.95
N VAL A 19 -11.87 -13.57 5.05
CA VAL A 19 -12.07 -12.12 5.20
C VAL A 19 -10.74 -11.39 5.07
N GLY A 20 -9.68 -11.88 5.73
CA GLY A 20 -8.33 -11.33 5.60
C GLY A 20 -7.81 -11.38 4.16
N LEU A 21 -8.03 -12.49 3.45
CA LEU A 21 -7.65 -12.64 2.04
C LEU A 21 -8.40 -11.67 1.13
N ILE A 22 -9.71 -11.51 1.32
CA ILE A 22 -10.54 -10.58 0.54
C ILE A 22 -10.07 -9.13 0.80
N ALA A 23 -9.84 -8.77 2.06
CA ALA A 23 -9.31 -7.46 2.41
C ALA A 23 -7.93 -7.20 1.78
N PHE A 24 -7.06 -8.20 1.77
CA PHE A 24 -5.75 -8.11 1.12
C PHE A 24 -5.86 -7.90 -0.40
N LEU A 25 -6.68 -8.70 -1.09
CA LEU A 25 -6.91 -8.55 -2.53
C LEU A 25 -7.53 -7.19 -2.88
N TRP A 26 -8.42 -6.69 -2.04
CA TRP A 26 -8.97 -5.35 -2.19
C TRP A 26 -7.91 -4.25 -2.00
N GLY A 27 -7.02 -4.39 -1.00
CA GLY A 27 -5.92 -3.47 -0.77
C GLY A 27 -4.93 -3.41 -1.93
N VAL A 28 -4.55 -4.56 -2.50
CA VAL A 28 -3.71 -4.66 -3.70
C VAL A 28 -4.39 -4.00 -4.90
N LYS A 29 -5.68 -4.29 -5.15
CA LYS A 29 -6.44 -3.68 -6.26
C LYS A 29 -6.63 -2.17 -6.09
N SER A 30 -6.68 -1.68 -4.85
CA SER A 30 -6.86 -0.24 -4.56
C SER A 30 -5.55 0.56 -4.66
N GLY A 31 -4.42 -0.10 -4.97
CA GLY A 31 -3.13 0.57 -5.13
C GLY A 31 -2.49 1.00 -3.81
N GLN A 32 -2.86 0.41 -2.67
CA GLN A 32 -2.25 0.78 -1.37
C GLN A 32 -0.74 0.49 -1.29
N PHE A 33 -0.22 -0.32 -2.21
CA PHE A 33 1.20 -0.67 -2.31
C PHE A 33 1.92 0.03 -3.48
N ASP A 34 1.26 0.96 -4.18
CA ASP A 34 1.85 1.62 -5.35
C ASP A 34 2.86 2.73 -4.97
N ASP A 35 2.96 3.08 -3.68
CA ASP A 35 3.94 4.06 -3.20
C ASP A 35 5.39 3.65 -3.47
N GLU A 36 5.70 2.35 -3.47
CA GLU A 36 7.06 1.87 -3.80
C GLU A 36 7.44 2.21 -5.25
N LYS A 37 6.49 2.12 -6.19
CA LYS A 37 6.73 2.45 -7.60
C LYS A 37 7.04 3.93 -7.78
N ARG A 38 6.28 4.79 -7.11
CA ARG A 38 6.48 6.25 -7.15
C ARG A 38 7.83 6.66 -6.56
N MET A 39 8.28 6.00 -5.50
CA MET A 39 9.60 6.27 -4.91
C MET A 39 10.73 5.88 -5.87
N LEU A 40 10.65 4.73 -6.52
CA LEU A 40 11.65 4.32 -7.51
C LEU A 40 11.64 5.20 -8.75
N GLU A 41 10.45 5.62 -9.21
CA GLU A 41 10.30 6.52 -10.34
C GLU A 41 10.89 7.90 -10.04
N SER A 42 10.60 8.48 -8.87
CA SER A 42 11.16 9.76 -8.46
C SER A 42 12.68 9.71 -8.24
N VAL A 43 13.25 8.57 -7.83
CA VAL A 43 14.71 8.44 -7.63
C VAL A 43 15.46 8.27 -8.95
N LEU A 44 14.88 7.57 -9.93
CA LEU A 44 15.54 7.31 -11.22
C LEU A 44 15.21 8.35 -12.29
N TYR A 45 14.03 8.95 -12.22
CA TYR A 45 13.50 9.87 -13.22
C TYR A 45 13.02 11.14 -12.51
N ASP A 46 13.92 12.12 -12.37
CA ASP A 46 13.49 13.48 -12.10
C ASP A 46 12.70 13.99 -13.31
N SER A 47 11.43 14.30 -13.11
CA SER A 47 10.63 14.93 -14.16
C SER A 47 11.11 16.37 -14.39
N ALA A 48 10.83 16.93 -15.57
CA ALA A 48 11.13 18.35 -15.82
C ALA A 48 10.41 19.29 -14.83
N SER A 49 9.26 18.88 -14.29
CA SER A 49 8.58 19.58 -13.19
C SER A 49 9.38 19.55 -11.90
N ASP A 50 9.94 18.40 -11.50
CA ASP A 50 10.75 18.27 -10.28
C ASP A 50 11.99 19.16 -10.36
N LEU A 51 12.63 19.21 -11.54
CA LEU A 51 13.77 20.07 -11.78
C LEU A 51 13.40 21.57 -11.69
N ASN A 52 12.25 21.96 -12.24
CA ASN A 52 11.75 23.34 -12.14
C ASN A 52 11.39 23.71 -10.69
N GLU A 53 10.81 22.78 -9.92
CA GLU A 53 10.52 22.97 -8.50
C GLU A 53 11.80 23.13 -7.69
N ALA A 54 12.81 22.30 -7.95
CA ALA A 54 14.13 22.40 -7.33
C ALA A 54 14.78 23.78 -7.62
N ILE A 55 14.76 24.23 -8.88
CA ILE A 55 15.28 25.56 -9.26
C ILE A 55 14.49 26.68 -8.54
N LEU A 56 13.17 26.55 -8.43
CA LEU A 56 12.36 27.55 -7.74
C LEU A 56 12.63 27.56 -6.23
N GLN A 57 12.85 26.40 -5.62
CA GLN A 57 13.26 26.27 -4.22
C GLN A 57 14.63 26.92 -3.99
N GLU A 58 15.62 26.69 -4.85
CA GLU A 58 16.93 27.36 -4.78
C GLU A 58 16.80 28.88 -4.92
N LYS A 59 15.97 29.36 -5.86
CA LYS A 59 15.70 30.80 -6.02
C LYS A 59 15.04 31.41 -4.79
N ARG A 60 14.12 30.69 -4.13
CA ARG A 60 13.48 31.14 -2.89
C ARG A 60 14.45 31.16 -1.71
N GLN A 61 15.42 30.25 -1.65
CA GLN A 61 16.45 30.25 -0.61
C GLN A 61 17.51 31.33 -0.82
N LYS A 62 17.70 31.78 -2.06
CA LYS A 62 18.65 32.84 -2.41
C LYS A 62 18.10 34.27 -2.17
N ASN A 63 16.78 34.41 -1.99
CA ASN A 63 16.11 35.68 -1.67
C ASN A 63 15.90 35.82 -0.16
#